data_AF-A0A0K8SUL9-F1
#
_entry.id   AF-A0A0K8SUL9-F1
#
_cell.length_a   1.000
_cell.length_b   1.000
_cell.length_c   1.000
_cell.angle_alpha   90.00
_cell.angle_beta   90.00
_cell.angle_gamma   90.00
#
_symmetry.space_group_name_H-M   'P 1'
#
loop_
_entity.id
_entity.type
_entity.pdbx_description
1 polymer ?
#
loop_
_entity_poly.entity_id
_entity_poly.type
_entity_poly.pdbx_seq_one_letter_code
_entity_poly.pdbx_strand_id
1 'polypeptide(L)'
;QGFIKYYDGAIFMHCTINPRIVYTELSSVLRLQKEVLKRLIDEKKDMVEQVHPGLTCFKEGLKSSIPIESLPGIRATGWKPAMRPTRVSRLQEETSHPENLHKSLKVALNAIKNHKLAWPFLEPVKKEDAQDYFECIKYPMDLKTMGERLKSGYYTTRRLFIADMLRIFNNCRIYNRQHTEYYKCANDLDRYFQTKMKEMGLW
;
A
#
# COMPACT_ATOMS: atom_id res chain seq x y z
N GLN A 1 27.33 4.30 -54.29
CA GLN A 1 27.36 4.86 -52.92
C GLN A 1 25.95 4.91 -52.38
N GLY A 2 25.71 4.31 -51.21
CA GLY A 2 24.40 4.29 -50.55
C GLY A 2 24.53 3.51 -49.25
N PHE A 3 25.13 4.13 -48.24
CA PHE A 3 25.31 3.53 -46.92
C PHE A 3 23.95 3.35 -46.24
N ILE A 4 23.67 2.12 -45.77
CA ILE A 4 22.61 1.90 -44.79
C ILE A 4 22.99 2.73 -43.56
N LYS A 5 22.13 3.68 -43.20
CA LYS A 5 22.33 4.61 -42.09
C LYS A 5 22.58 3.83 -40.79
N TYR A 6 23.54 4.34 -40.02
CA TYR A 6 23.89 3.92 -38.67
C TYR A 6 22.65 3.67 -37.79
N TYR A 7 22.38 2.41 -37.47
CA TYR A 7 21.50 2.03 -36.38
C TYR A 7 22.37 1.56 -35.21
N ASP A 8 22.48 2.38 -34.17
CA ASP A 8 23.35 2.17 -33.01
C ASP A 8 22.64 1.38 -31.89
N GLY A 9 21.90 0.34 -32.29
CA GLY A 9 21.12 -0.52 -31.39
C GLY A 9 19.65 -0.63 -31.79
N ALA A 10 19.20 -1.85 -32.04
CA ALA A 10 17.78 -2.18 -32.16
C ALA A 10 17.35 -2.97 -30.92
N ILE A 11 16.34 -2.47 -30.21
CA ILE A 11 15.67 -3.25 -29.16
C ILE A 11 14.67 -4.16 -29.86
N PHE A 12 14.95 -5.46 -29.89
CA PHE A 12 13.99 -6.45 -30.37
C PHE A 12 12.84 -6.55 -29.38
N MET A 13 11.74 -5.88 -29.69
CA MET A 13 10.47 -6.03 -28.99
C MET A 13 9.84 -7.36 -29.43
N HIS A 14 9.81 -8.34 -28.54
CA HIS A 14 9.15 -9.62 -28.80
C HIS A 14 7.63 -9.43 -28.68
N CYS A 15 6.96 -9.20 -29.81
CA CYS A 15 5.50 -9.21 -29.89
C CYS A 15 5.00 -10.60 -30.24
N THR A 16 4.39 -11.28 -29.27
CA THR A 16 3.68 -12.54 -29.51
C THR A 16 2.21 -12.28 -29.76
N ILE A 17 1.74 -12.82 -30.88
CA ILE A 17 0.33 -12.85 -31.24
C ILE A 17 -0.27 -14.10 -30.59
N ASN A 18 -1.45 -13.99 -29.99
CA ASN A 18 -2.09 -15.12 -29.33
C ASN A 18 -2.58 -16.13 -30.39
N PRO A 19 -2.04 -17.36 -30.45
CA PRO A 19 -2.33 -18.30 -31.53
C PRO A 19 -3.78 -18.82 -31.50
N ARG A 20 -4.55 -18.55 -30.43
CA ARG A 20 -5.96 -18.94 -30.32
C ARG A 20 -6.92 -17.95 -30.99
N ILE A 21 -6.43 -16.80 -31.46
CA ILE A 21 -7.25 -15.78 -32.10
C ILE A 21 -7.08 -15.88 -33.62
N VAL A 22 -8.19 -16.00 -34.34
CA VAL A 22 -8.22 -15.93 -35.80
C VAL A 22 -8.29 -14.45 -36.20
N TYR A 23 -7.13 -13.83 -36.41
CA TYR A 23 -7.02 -12.37 -36.60
C TYR A 23 -7.66 -11.85 -37.89
N THR A 24 -7.76 -12.70 -38.92
CA THR A 24 -8.45 -12.39 -40.18
C THR A 24 -9.93 -12.09 -39.99
N GLU A 25 -10.54 -12.64 -38.94
CA GLU A 25 -11.95 -12.45 -38.62
C GLU A 25 -12.16 -11.54 -37.40
N LEU A 26 -11.09 -10.97 -36.84
CA LEU A 26 -11.11 -10.24 -35.57
C LEU A 26 -12.18 -9.14 -35.55
N SER A 27 -12.29 -8.35 -36.62
CA SER A 27 -13.28 -7.28 -36.72
C SER A 27 -14.72 -7.81 -36.66
N SER A 28 -15.00 -8.94 -37.33
CA SER A 28 -16.31 -9.59 -37.33
C SER A 28 -16.62 -10.21 -35.98
N VAL A 29 -15.65 -10.89 -35.37
CA VAL A 29 -15.75 -11.48 -34.03
C VAL A 29 -16.02 -10.41 -32.98
N LEU A 30 -15.26 -9.30 -32.99
CA LEU A 30 -15.45 -8.19 -32.05
C LEU A 30 -16.82 -7.53 -32.21
N ARG A 31 -17.31 -7.38 -33.45
CA ARG A 31 -18.66 -6.86 -33.70
C ARG A 31 -19.73 -7.78 -33.10
N LEU A 32 -19.63 -9.08 -33.34
CA LEU A 32 -20.57 -10.06 -32.79
C LEU A 32 -20.51 -10.09 -31.25
N GLN A 33 -19.31 -10.07 -30.67
CA GLN A 33 -19.13 -10.00 -29.21
C GLN A 33 -19.77 -8.74 -28.61
N LYS A 34 -19.62 -7.58 -29.26
CA LYS A 34 -20.27 -6.34 -28.83
C LYS A 34 -21.80 -6.45 -28.87
N GLU A 35 -22.36 -7.06 -29.91
CA GLU A 35 -23.80 -7.29 -30.04
C GLU A 35 -24.34 -8.24 -28.96
N VAL A 36 -23.62 -9.32 -28.67
CA VAL A 36 -23.96 -10.26 -27.60
C VAL A 36 -23.91 -9.55 -26.25
N LEU A 37 -22.84 -8.81 -25.97
CA LEU A 37 -22.70 -8.06 -24.72
C LEU A 37 -23.82 -7.03 -24.56
N LYS A 38 -24.17 -6.30 -25.64
CA LYS A 38 -25.26 -5.33 -25.62
C LYS A 38 -26.59 -5.99 -25.29
N ARG A 39 -26.90 -7.13 -25.92
CA ARG A 39 -28.09 -7.93 -25.59
C ARG A 39 -28.11 -8.38 -24.13
N LEU A 40 -26.99 -8.89 -23.61
CA LEU A 40 -26.88 -9.29 -22.20
C LEU A 40 -27.09 -8.11 -21.24
N ILE A 41 -26.60 -6.91 -21.59
CA ILE A 41 -26.83 -5.69 -20.81
C ILE A 41 -28.31 -5.33 -20.83
N ASP A 42 -28.95 -5.35 -22.00
CA ASP A 42 -30.36 -5.02 -22.16
C ASP A 42 -31.25 -6.02 -21.39
N GLU A 43 -30.97 -7.33 -21.46
CA GLU A 43 -31.66 -8.36 -20.67
C GLU A 43 -31.51 -8.16 -19.15
N LYS A 44 -30.36 -7.65 -18.71
CA LYS A 44 -30.10 -7.37 -17.29
C LYS A 44 -30.65 -6.02 -16.84
N LYS A 45 -30.97 -5.12 -17.77
CA LYS A 45 -31.50 -3.78 -17.49
C LYS A 45 -32.85 -3.86 -16.79
N ASP A 46 -33.72 -4.77 -17.21
CA ASP A 46 -35.03 -5.00 -16.59
C ASP A 46 -34.93 -5.44 -15.12
N MET A 47 -33.87 -6.16 -14.75
CA MET A 47 -33.59 -6.52 -13.36
C MET A 47 -33.06 -5.34 -12.53
N VAL A 48 -32.39 -4.38 -13.16
CA VAL A 48 -31.75 -3.22 -12.50
C VAL A 48 -32.73 -2.07 -12.32
N GLU A 49 -33.71 -1.92 -13.22
CA GLU A 49 -34.74 -0.86 -13.15
C GLU A 49 -35.81 -1.11 -12.07
N GLN A 50 -35.70 -2.19 -11.29
CA GLN A 50 -36.60 -2.46 -10.18
C GLN A 50 -36.46 -1.40 -9.08
N VAL A 51 -37.42 -0.46 -9.03
CA VAL A 51 -37.47 0.59 -7.99
C VAL A 51 -37.94 -0.04 -6.67
N HIS A 52 -37.08 0.00 -5.65
CA HIS A 52 -37.43 -0.43 -4.30
C HIS A 52 -38.06 0.71 -3.50
N PRO A 53 -39.03 0.42 -2.60
CA PRO A 53 -39.57 1.43 -1.70
C PRO A 53 -38.47 2.01 -0.80
N GLY A 54 -38.62 3.30 -0.48
CA GLY A 54 -37.69 4.00 0.40
C GLY A 54 -37.62 3.38 1.80
N LEU A 55 -36.45 3.48 2.45
CA LEU A 55 -36.24 2.96 3.80
C LEU A 55 -37.09 3.73 4.82
N THR A 56 -37.78 3.02 5.71
CA THR A 56 -38.69 3.60 6.71
C THR A 56 -38.06 3.75 8.10
N CYS A 57 -36.89 3.15 8.33
CA CYS A 57 -36.21 3.09 9.63
C CYS A 57 -35.68 4.44 10.15
N PHE A 58 -35.75 5.51 9.36
CA PHE A 58 -35.35 6.86 9.78
C PHE A 58 -36.38 7.55 10.69
N LYS A 59 -37.63 7.06 10.72
CA LYS A 59 -38.74 7.71 11.46
C LYS A 59 -38.59 7.65 12.99
N GLU A 60 -37.88 6.65 13.52
CA GLU A 60 -37.71 6.42 14.96
C GLU A 60 -36.30 6.76 15.48
N GLY A 61 -35.45 7.32 14.62
CA GLY A 61 -34.03 7.56 14.92
C GLY A 61 -33.19 6.29 14.80
N LEU A 62 -32.14 6.33 13.99
CA LEU A 62 -31.20 5.23 13.84
C LEU A 62 -30.35 5.10 15.11
N LYS A 63 -30.59 4.04 15.91
CA LYS A 63 -29.72 3.70 17.05
C LYS A 63 -28.36 3.10 16.63
N SER A 64 -28.29 2.54 15.42
CA SER A 64 -27.11 1.89 14.85
C SER A 64 -27.05 2.08 13.33
N SER A 65 -25.87 1.93 12.73
CA SER A 65 -25.68 1.98 11.27
C SER A 65 -26.45 0.85 10.58
N ILE A 66 -27.14 1.15 9.47
CA ILE A 66 -27.78 0.13 8.62
C ILE A 66 -26.68 -0.64 7.88
N PRO A 67 -26.59 -1.97 8.04
CA PRO A 67 -25.65 -2.78 7.28
C PRO A 67 -25.97 -2.74 5.78
N ILE A 68 -24.96 -2.58 4.92
CA ILE A 68 -25.13 -2.46 3.47
C ILE A 68 -25.80 -3.71 2.89
N GLU A 69 -25.52 -4.88 3.48
CA GLU A 69 -26.08 -6.20 3.15
C GLU A 69 -27.58 -6.33 3.45
N SER A 70 -28.12 -5.43 4.27
CA SER A 70 -29.54 -5.41 4.63
C SER A 70 -30.41 -4.61 3.64
N LEU A 71 -29.79 -3.85 2.74
CA LEU A 71 -30.50 -3.01 1.78
C LEU A 71 -31.12 -3.87 0.66
N PRO A 72 -32.46 -3.83 0.44
CA PRO A 72 -33.15 -4.72 -0.50
C PRO A 72 -32.55 -4.75 -1.91
N GLY A 73 -32.27 -3.59 -2.49
CA GLY A 73 -31.67 -3.49 -3.84
C GLY A 73 -30.24 -4.03 -3.90
N ILE A 74 -29.45 -3.85 -2.83
CA ILE A 74 -28.07 -4.37 -2.78
C ILE A 74 -28.10 -5.89 -2.62
N ARG A 75 -28.96 -6.42 -1.75
CA ARG A 75 -29.15 -7.86 -1.57
C ARG A 75 -29.58 -8.56 -2.86
N ALA A 76 -30.51 -7.97 -3.61
CA ALA A 76 -31.02 -8.53 -4.87
C ALA A 76 -29.96 -8.64 -5.98
N THR A 77 -28.96 -7.75 -5.98
CA THR A 77 -27.85 -7.78 -6.97
C THR A 77 -26.83 -8.89 -6.73
N GLY A 78 -26.97 -9.67 -5.64
CA GLY A 78 -25.97 -10.66 -5.24
C GLY A 78 -24.66 -10.03 -4.76
N TRP A 79 -24.68 -8.73 -4.43
CA TRP A 79 -23.54 -8.03 -3.88
C TRP A 79 -23.07 -8.72 -2.60
N LYS A 80 -21.82 -9.13 -2.60
CA LYS A 80 -21.10 -9.56 -1.40
C LYS A 80 -20.15 -8.42 -1.04
N PRO A 81 -19.94 -8.14 0.26
CA PRO A 81 -18.88 -7.26 0.69
C PRO A 81 -17.60 -7.76 0.02
N ALA A 82 -16.98 -6.91 -0.82
CA ALA A 82 -15.64 -7.22 -1.28
C ALA A 82 -14.80 -7.43 -0.02
N MET A 83 -14.12 -8.58 0.09
CA MET A 83 -13.14 -8.83 1.16
C MET A 83 -11.90 -7.92 1.00
N ARG A 84 -12.10 -6.65 0.68
CA ARG A 84 -11.11 -5.63 1.00
C ARG A 84 -11.41 -5.27 2.45
N PRO A 85 -10.59 -5.71 3.42
CA PRO A 85 -10.80 -5.33 4.81
C PRO A 85 -10.91 -3.80 4.85
N THR A 86 -12.06 -3.32 5.33
CA THR A 86 -12.25 -1.91 5.62
C THR A 86 -11.13 -1.46 6.55
N ARG A 87 -10.79 -0.17 6.54
CA ARG A 87 -9.73 0.37 7.41
C ARG A 87 -9.95 0.00 8.88
N VAL A 88 -11.21 -0.16 9.31
CA VAL A 88 -11.63 -0.60 10.64
C VAL A 88 -11.39 -2.10 10.85
N SER A 89 -11.79 -2.95 9.89
CA SER A 89 -11.55 -4.40 9.95
C SER A 89 -10.06 -4.75 10.00
N ARG A 90 -9.22 -4.05 9.23
CA ARG A 90 -7.76 -4.28 9.22
C ARG A 90 -7.10 -3.90 10.56
N LEU A 91 -7.58 -2.83 11.20
CA LEU A 91 -7.13 -2.44 12.54
C LEU A 91 -7.55 -3.47 13.60
N GLN A 92 -8.79 -3.98 13.51
CA GLN A 92 -9.25 -5.05 14.40
C GLN A 92 -8.41 -6.33 14.25
N GLU A 93 -8.13 -6.75 13.02
CA GLU A 93 -7.28 -7.91 12.72
C GLU A 93 -5.86 -7.77 13.29
N GLU A 94 -5.23 -6.59 13.14
CA GLU A 94 -3.93 -6.28 13.75
C GLU A 94 -3.96 -6.37 15.28
N THR A 95 -5.07 -5.99 15.91
CA THR A 95 -5.25 -6.08 17.37
C THR A 95 -5.65 -7.47 17.87
N SER A 96 -6.20 -8.34 17.03
CA SER A 96 -6.64 -9.69 17.41
C SER A 96 -5.46 -10.65 17.66
N HIS A 97 -4.33 -10.43 17.00
CA HIS A 97 -3.13 -11.27 17.13
C HIS A 97 -1.86 -10.44 17.40
N PRO A 98 -1.77 -9.79 18.58
CA PRO A 98 -0.68 -8.86 18.90
C PRO A 98 0.71 -9.53 18.89
N GLU A 99 0.79 -10.81 19.25
CA GLU A 99 2.04 -11.59 19.22
C GLU A 99 2.59 -11.77 17.79
N ASN A 100 1.71 -12.03 16.82
CA ASN A 100 2.10 -12.20 15.42
C ASN A 100 2.60 -10.88 14.82
N LEU A 101 1.93 -9.77 15.17
CA LEU A 101 2.37 -8.43 14.79
C LEU A 101 3.73 -8.13 15.43
N HIS A 102 3.89 -8.34 16.73
CA HIS A 102 5.13 -8.11 17.45
C HIS A 102 6.29 -8.89 16.83
N LYS A 103 6.10 -10.19 16.54
CA LYS A 103 7.10 -11.04 15.88
C LYS A 103 7.47 -10.50 14.50
N SER A 104 6.49 -10.11 13.71
CA SER A 104 6.70 -9.56 12.36
C SER A 104 7.46 -8.23 12.40
N LEU A 105 7.10 -7.32 13.31
CA LEU A 105 7.80 -6.05 13.50
C LEU A 105 9.24 -6.26 14.01
N LYS A 106 9.47 -7.26 14.86
CA LYS A 106 10.82 -7.62 15.33
C LYS A 106 11.72 -8.09 14.19
N VAL A 107 11.19 -8.91 13.29
CA VAL A 107 11.91 -9.36 12.09
C VAL A 107 12.23 -8.16 11.19
N ALA A 108 11.25 -7.28 10.95
CA ALA A 108 11.45 -6.08 10.14
C ALA A 108 12.53 -5.17 10.75
N LEU A 109 12.43 -4.86 12.05
CA LEU A 109 13.40 -4.01 12.74
C LEU A 109 14.82 -4.58 12.67
N ASN A 110 14.98 -5.88 12.89
CA ASN A 110 16.29 -6.53 12.81
C ASN A 110 16.87 -6.47 11.39
N ALA A 111 16.05 -6.65 10.36
CA ALA A 111 16.49 -6.50 8.97
C ALA A 111 17.00 -5.08 8.68
N ILE A 112 16.31 -4.05 9.18
CA ILE A 112 16.77 -2.65 9.02
C ILE A 112 18.05 -2.40 9.80
N LYS A 113 18.13 -2.83 11.07
CA LYS A 113 19.33 -2.64 11.91
C LYS A 113 20.59 -3.28 11.32
N ASN A 114 20.44 -4.42 10.65
CA ASN A 114 21.55 -5.16 10.06
C ASN A 114 21.92 -4.66 8.64
N HIS A 115 21.18 -3.69 8.09
CA HIS A 115 21.50 -3.13 6.78
C HIS A 115 22.77 -2.27 6.87
N LYS A 116 23.67 -2.39 5.88
CA LYS A 116 24.96 -1.68 5.86
C LYS A 116 24.86 -0.15 5.97
N LEU A 117 23.72 0.43 5.58
CA LEU A 117 23.45 1.88 5.63
C LEU A 117 22.73 2.33 6.91
N ALA A 118 22.51 1.42 7.88
CA ALA A 118 21.79 1.74 9.11
C ALA A 118 22.65 2.43 10.17
N TRP A 119 23.97 2.45 10.00
CA TRP A 119 24.93 2.95 10.99
C TRP A 119 24.61 4.33 11.58
N PRO A 120 24.07 5.33 10.85
CA PRO A 120 23.76 6.62 11.45
C PRO A 120 22.55 6.61 12.38
N PHE A 121 21.71 5.59 12.27
CA PHE A 121 20.40 5.52 12.89
C PHE A 121 20.35 4.51 14.03
N LEU A 122 21.46 3.82 14.32
CA LEU A 122 21.50 2.75 15.32
C LEU A 122 21.28 3.27 16.74
N GLU A 123 21.76 4.47 17.04
CA GLU A 123 21.71 5.10 18.36
C GLU A 123 21.11 6.51 18.26
N PRO A 124 20.60 7.07 19.37
CA PRO A 124 20.16 8.46 19.41
C PRO A 124 21.29 9.43 19.04
N VAL A 125 20.96 10.48 18.29
CA VAL A 125 21.90 11.58 18.01
C VAL A 125 22.29 12.25 19.32
N LYS A 126 23.60 12.40 19.56
CA LYS A 126 24.12 13.07 20.74
C LYS A 126 24.31 14.55 20.50
N LYS A 127 24.17 15.37 21.53
CA LYS A 127 24.30 16.83 21.42
C LYS A 127 25.74 17.24 21.06
N GLU A 128 26.72 16.45 21.48
CA GLU A 128 28.13 16.69 21.21
C GLU A 128 28.47 16.50 19.72
N ASP A 129 27.75 15.60 19.04
CA ASP A 129 27.94 15.32 17.61
C ASP A 129 27.21 16.34 16.72
N ALA A 130 26.15 16.97 17.25
CA ALA A 130 25.27 17.87 16.52
C ALA A 130 24.64 18.91 17.46
N GLN A 131 25.30 20.06 17.62
CA GLN A 131 25.02 21.04 18.67
C GLN A 131 23.62 21.67 18.60
N ASP A 132 23.12 21.93 17.39
CA ASP A 132 21.82 22.55 17.10
C ASP A 132 20.71 21.53 16.77
N TYR A 133 21.00 20.23 16.86
CA TYR A 133 20.08 19.18 16.42
C TYR A 133 18.71 19.24 17.08
N PHE A 134 18.68 19.40 18.40
CA PHE A 134 17.44 19.42 19.18
C PHE A 134 16.66 20.75 19.08
N GLU A 135 17.28 21.79 18.53
CA GLU A 135 16.59 23.04 18.20
C GLU A 135 15.83 22.88 16.87
N CYS A 136 16.47 22.23 15.90
CA CYS A 136 15.92 21.94 14.57
C CYS A 136 14.90 20.78 14.57
N ILE A 137 15.21 19.68 15.25
CA ILE A 137 14.43 18.44 15.22
C ILE A 137 13.58 18.30 16.48
N LYS A 138 12.27 18.47 16.33
CA LYS A 138 11.31 18.46 17.46
C LYS A 138 11.04 17.08 18.04
N TYR A 139 11.13 16.04 17.22
CA TYR A 139 10.78 14.68 17.63
C TYR A 139 11.88 13.69 17.22
N PRO A 140 13.03 13.67 17.92
CA PRO A 140 14.10 12.71 17.67
C PRO A 140 13.61 11.26 17.69
N MET A 141 14.22 10.41 16.86
CA MET A 141 13.96 8.97 16.82
C MET A 141 15.18 8.24 16.24
N ASP A 142 15.37 6.99 16.64
CA ASP A 142 16.47 6.12 16.26
C ASP A 142 16.08 4.64 16.45
N LEU A 143 16.88 3.72 15.89
CA LEU A 143 16.58 2.28 15.86
C LEU A 143 16.73 1.59 17.23
N LYS A 144 17.51 2.16 18.16
CA LYS A 144 17.59 1.65 19.53
C LYS A 144 16.32 1.99 20.29
N THR A 145 15.89 3.26 20.26
CA THR A 145 14.62 3.71 20.84
C THR A 145 13.44 2.93 20.25
N MET A 146 13.43 2.69 18.93
CA MET A 146 12.42 1.83 18.31
C MET A 146 12.46 0.38 18.86
N GLY A 147 13.66 -0.16 19.10
CA GLY A 147 13.82 -1.48 19.70
C GLY A 147 13.30 -1.58 21.13
N GLU A 148 13.50 -0.54 21.94
CA GLU A 148 12.97 -0.44 23.30
C GLU A 148 11.44 -0.31 23.28
N ARG A 149 10.90 0.55 22.41
CA ARG A 149 9.45 0.68 22.19
C ARG A 149 8.82 -0.66 21.78
N LEU A 150 9.44 -1.38 20.86
CA LEU A 150 8.95 -2.70 20.45
C LEU A 150 8.93 -3.68 21.63
N LYS A 151 10.01 -3.77 22.42
CA LYS A 151 10.08 -4.62 23.62
C LYS A 151 9.01 -4.29 24.66
N SER A 152 8.66 -3.01 24.81
CA SER A 152 7.62 -2.55 25.73
C SER A 152 6.18 -2.79 25.24
N GLY A 153 5.98 -3.30 24.02
CA GLY A 153 4.64 -3.49 23.44
C GLY A 153 4.00 -2.22 22.89
N TYR A 154 4.76 -1.13 22.70
CA TYR A 154 4.24 0.17 22.24
C TYR A 154 3.58 0.11 20.85
N TYR A 155 4.08 -0.72 19.94
CA TYR A 155 3.57 -0.82 18.57
C TYR A 155 2.38 -1.77 18.48
N THR A 156 1.22 -1.31 18.96
CA THR A 156 -0.06 -2.02 18.89
C THR A 156 -0.64 -2.10 17.47
N THR A 157 -0.13 -1.26 16.55
CA THR A 157 -0.46 -1.30 15.12
C THR A 157 0.81 -1.11 14.31
N ARG A 158 0.86 -1.67 13.09
CA ARG A 158 2.02 -1.49 12.20
C ARG A 158 2.25 -0.03 11.82
N ARG A 159 1.20 0.80 11.87
CA ARG A 159 1.25 2.23 11.52
C ARG A 159 2.11 3.03 12.49
N LEU A 160 2.06 2.71 13.79
CA LEU A 160 2.92 3.35 14.79
C LEU A 160 4.41 3.07 14.49
N PHE A 161 4.72 1.82 14.13
CA PHE A 161 6.07 1.42 13.75
C PHE A 161 6.55 2.15 12.47
N ILE A 162 5.69 2.22 11.45
CA ILE A 162 5.98 2.95 10.20
C ILE A 162 6.23 4.43 10.48
N ALA A 163 5.40 5.06 11.32
CA ALA A 163 5.55 6.47 11.66
C ALA A 163 6.91 6.78 12.31
N ASP A 164 7.36 5.94 13.25
CA ASP A 164 8.67 6.10 13.88
C ASP A 164 9.82 5.84 12.92
N MET A 165 9.72 4.83 12.05
CA MET A 165 10.75 4.56 11.04
C MET A 165 10.88 5.72 10.04
N LEU A 166 9.76 6.24 9.52
CA LEU A 166 9.78 7.39 8.60
C LEU A 166 10.29 8.66 9.30
N ARG A 167 10.03 8.81 10.60
CA ARG A 167 10.55 9.92 11.39
C ARG A 167 12.08 9.93 11.46
N ILE A 168 12.72 8.76 11.59
CA ILE A 168 14.19 8.64 11.51
C ILE A 168 14.70 9.24 10.19
N PHE A 169 14.15 8.80 9.06
CA PHE A 169 14.63 9.23 7.74
C PHE A 169 14.31 10.70 7.46
N ASN A 170 13.13 11.17 7.84
CA ASN A 170 12.73 12.56 7.66
C ASN A 170 13.56 13.51 8.52
N ASN A 171 13.79 13.17 9.79
CA ASN A 171 14.67 13.98 10.66
C ASN A 171 16.08 14.08 10.07
N CYS A 172 16.61 12.97 9.54
CA CYS A 172 17.90 12.97 8.87
C CYS A 172 17.91 13.91 7.65
N ARG A 173 16.88 13.87 6.80
CA ARG A 173 16.77 14.75 5.63
C ARG A 173 16.56 16.22 5.96
N ILE A 174 15.87 16.52 7.06
CA ILE A 174 15.63 17.89 7.52
C ILE A 174 16.94 18.50 8.04
N TYR A 175 17.70 17.74 8.83
CA TYR A 175 18.92 18.25 9.45
C TYR A 175 20.11 18.28 8.49
N ASN A 176 20.25 17.26 7.63
CA ASN A 176 21.43 17.10 6.78
C ASN A 176 21.21 17.63 5.36
N ARG A 177 22.28 18.16 4.74
CA ARG A 177 22.23 18.58 3.33
C ARG A 177 22.18 17.36 2.39
N GLN A 178 21.52 17.51 1.24
CA GLN A 178 21.29 16.43 0.26
C GLN A 178 22.54 15.69 -0.24
N HIS A 179 23.71 16.33 -0.22
CA HIS A 179 24.96 15.75 -0.71
C HIS A 179 25.72 14.94 0.35
N THR A 180 25.34 15.02 1.63
CA THR A 180 26.02 14.30 2.69
C THR A 180 25.71 12.80 2.65
N GLU A 181 26.61 12.01 3.23
CA GLU A 181 26.42 10.55 3.33
C GLU A 181 25.17 10.20 4.15
N TYR A 182 24.92 10.92 5.25
CA TYR A 182 23.72 10.76 6.08
C TYR A 182 22.42 10.86 5.28
N TYR A 183 22.30 11.86 4.41
CA TYR A 183 21.12 12.06 3.59
C TYR A 183 20.93 10.92 2.58
N LYS A 184 22.03 10.44 1.97
CA LYS A 184 22.00 9.29 1.06
C LYS A 184 21.59 8.01 1.79
N CYS A 185 22.17 7.75 2.96
CA CYS A 185 21.79 6.62 3.81
C CYS A 185 20.29 6.65 4.16
N ALA A 186 19.74 7.82 4.49
CA ALA A 186 18.31 7.95 4.78
C ALA A 186 17.43 7.56 3.59
N ASN A 187 17.76 7.99 2.37
CA ASN A 187 16.96 7.68 1.17
C ASN A 187 17.02 6.21 0.79
N ASP A 188 18.21 5.62 0.83
CA ASP A 188 18.39 4.23 0.42
C ASP A 188 17.82 3.27 1.46
N LEU A 189 17.98 3.57 2.75
CA LEU A 189 17.42 2.77 3.83
C LEU A 189 15.90 2.90 3.91
N ASP A 190 15.33 4.07 3.61
CA ASP A 190 13.88 4.27 3.45
C ASP A 190 13.34 3.37 2.33
N ARG A 191 13.95 3.40 1.15
CA ARG A 191 13.55 2.51 0.04
C ARG A 191 13.64 1.03 0.41
N TYR A 192 14.73 0.62 1.05
CA TYR A 192 14.90 -0.75 1.54
C TYR A 192 13.80 -1.13 2.54
N PHE A 193 13.49 -0.24 3.48
CA PHE A 193 12.42 -0.42 4.45
C PHE A 193 11.06 -0.60 3.78
N GLN A 194 10.70 0.24 2.81
CA GLN A 194 9.43 0.11 2.09
C GLN A 194 9.32 -1.23 1.35
N THR A 195 10.39 -1.64 0.65
CA THR A 195 10.44 -2.95 -0.01
C THR A 195 10.26 -4.06 1.01
N LYS A 196 10.96 -4.00 2.14
CA LYS A 196 10.90 -5.04 3.16
C LYS A 196 9.52 -5.17 3.80
N MET A 197 8.88 -4.05 4.07
CA MET A 197 7.52 -4.02 4.62
C MET A 197 6.49 -4.56 3.62
N LYS A 198 6.64 -4.28 2.32
CA LYS A 198 5.77 -4.84 1.27
C LYS A 198 5.92 -6.35 1.15
N GLU A 199 7.16 -6.87 1.14
CA GLU A 199 7.44 -8.32 1.14
C GLU A 199 6.77 -9.04 2.33
N MET A 200 6.73 -8.38 3.49
CA MET A 200 6.15 -8.92 4.72
C MET A 200 4.64 -8.66 4.85
N GLY A 201 4.00 -8.01 3.87
CA GLY A 201 2.58 -7.66 3.93
C GLY A 201 2.23 -6.57 4.97
N LEU A 202 3.22 -5.83 5.45
CA LEU A 202 3.09 -4.83 6.51
C LEU A 202 2.96 -3.38 5.99
N TRP A 203 3.02 -3.17 4.68
CA TRP A 203 2.87 -1.85 4.05
C TRP A 203 1.39 -1.43 3.93
#